data_AF-A0A9N9IZI0-F1
#
_entry.id   AF-A0A9N9IZI0-F1
#
_cell.length_a   1.000
_cell.length_b   1.000
_cell.length_c   1.000
_cell.angle_alpha   90.00
_cell.angle_beta   90.00
_cell.angle_gamma   90.00
#
_symmetry.space_group_name_H-M   'P 1'
#
loop_
_entity.id
_entity.type
_entity.pdbx_description
1 polymer ?
#
loop_
_entity_poly.entity_id
_entity_poly.type
_entity_poly.pdbx_seq_one_letter_code
_entity_poly.pdbx_strand_id
1 'polypeptide(L)'
;PFWYASGATIQVLLFAILAIELKRKAPNAHTFLEIIKVRYGKPAHIVFLFFGLATNMIVTAMLLLGGSAVVHALTGVNIIASCFLLPLGVLIYTLFGGIKATFLTDYVHTTVIFIILLSFLFTVYCTSPEIGSPGRMYDLLEAASRERPVKDNEGGSYLTMSSLQGLIFGIINIVGNFGTVFVDNAYWQRAIASKPSSTVHAYLIG
;
A
#
# COMPACT_ATOMS: atom_id res chain seq x y z
N PRO A 1 5.93 -7.95 10.14
CA PRO A 1 6.31 -7.77 8.71
C PRO A 1 5.70 -8.82 7.77
N PHE A 2 5.88 -10.12 8.05
CA PHE A 2 5.35 -11.19 7.20
C PHE A 2 3.83 -11.13 7.00
N TRP A 3 3.05 -11.10 8.08
CA TRP A 3 1.58 -11.03 8.03
C TRP A 3 1.03 -9.81 7.30
N TYR A 4 1.79 -8.71 7.29
CA TYR A 4 1.43 -7.53 6.51
C TYR A 4 1.58 -7.80 5.01
N ALA A 5 2.78 -8.25 4.61
CA ALA A 5 3.12 -8.49 3.22
C ALA A 5 2.26 -9.61 2.61
N SER A 6 2.09 -10.73 3.32
CA SER A 6 1.28 -11.85 2.84
C SER A 6 -0.18 -11.45 2.63
N GLY A 7 -0.77 -10.69 3.57
CA GLY A 7 -2.13 -10.19 3.45
C GLY A 7 -2.32 -9.27 2.24
N ALA A 8 -1.38 -8.35 2.02
CA ALA A 8 -1.40 -7.45 0.86
C ALA A 8 -1.26 -8.20 -0.48
N THR A 9 -0.35 -9.18 -0.56
CA THR A 9 -0.12 -9.96 -1.78
C THR A 9 -1.39 -10.69 -2.25
N ILE A 10 -2.14 -11.31 -1.34
CA ILE A 10 -3.37 -12.05 -1.68
C ILE A 10 -4.39 -11.12 -2.35
N GLN A 11 -4.56 -9.90 -1.83
CA GLN A 11 -5.52 -8.95 -2.36
C GLN A 11 -5.12 -8.44 -3.74
N VAL A 12 -3.84 -8.11 -3.94
CA VAL A 12 -3.34 -7.64 -5.23
C VAL A 12 -3.50 -8.71 -6.30
N LEU A 13 -3.22 -9.98 -5.97
CA LEU A 13 -3.42 -11.10 -6.89
C LEU A 13 -4.90 -11.29 -7.27
N LEU A 14 -5.80 -11.25 -6.30
CA LEU A 14 -7.24 -11.37 -6.56
C LEU A 14 -7.77 -10.17 -7.36
N PHE A 15 -7.29 -8.96 -7.06
CA PHE A 15 -7.62 -7.76 -7.81
C PHE A 15 -7.14 -7.85 -9.26
N ALA A 16 -5.94 -8.39 -9.49
CA ALA A 16 -5.42 -8.60 -10.84
C ALA A 16 -6.33 -9.52 -11.67
N ILE A 17 -6.85 -10.60 -11.08
CA ILE A 17 -7.82 -11.50 -11.75
C ILE A 17 -9.10 -10.73 -12.12
N LEU A 18 -9.64 -9.94 -11.19
CA LEU A 18 -10.83 -9.13 -11.46
C LEU A 18 -10.60 -8.04 -12.51
N ALA A 19 -9.42 -7.42 -12.54
CA ALA A 19 -9.05 -6.43 -13.54
C ALA A 19 -9.09 -7.01 -14.97
N ILE A 20 -8.67 -8.28 -15.15
CA ILE A 20 -8.78 -8.98 -16.43
C ILE A 20 -10.24 -9.24 -16.78
N GLU A 21 -11.02 -9.77 -15.83
CA GLU A 21 -12.44 -10.08 -16.03
C GLU A 21 -13.25 -8.83 -16.39
N LEU A 22 -12.93 -7.70 -15.76
CA LEU A 22 -13.51 -6.41 -16.09
C LEU A 22 -13.26 -6.07 -17.56
N LYS A 23 -12.02 -6.20 -18.04
CA LYS A 23 -11.72 -5.90 -19.45
C LYS A 23 -12.37 -6.87 -20.42
N ARG A 24 -12.48 -8.15 -20.05
CA ARG A 24 -13.11 -9.16 -20.88
C ARG A 24 -14.61 -8.91 -21.03
N LYS A 25 -15.29 -8.45 -19.97
CA LYS A 25 -16.75 -8.30 -19.92
C LYS A 25 -17.25 -6.87 -20.16
N ALA A 26 -16.47 -5.87 -19.81
CA ALA A 26 -16.82 -4.45 -19.87
C ALA A 26 -15.60 -3.59 -20.28
N PRO A 27 -15.06 -3.77 -21.50
CA PRO A 27 -13.83 -3.10 -21.95
C PRO A 27 -13.93 -1.57 -22.01
N ASN A 28 -15.15 -1.03 -22.13
CA ASN A 28 -15.41 0.41 -22.25
C ASN A 28 -15.89 1.05 -20.94
N ALA A 29 -15.82 0.32 -19.81
CA ALA A 29 -16.16 0.90 -18.51
C ALA A 29 -15.07 1.88 -18.06
N HIS A 30 -15.46 3.05 -17.56
CA HIS A 30 -14.52 4.08 -17.10
C HIS A 30 -14.32 4.06 -15.58
N THR A 31 -15.30 3.52 -14.85
CA THR A 31 -15.24 3.36 -13.38
C THR A 31 -15.83 2.02 -12.98
N PHE A 32 -15.42 1.48 -11.83
CA PHE A 32 -16.03 0.26 -11.31
C PHE A 32 -17.52 0.48 -10.94
N LEU A 33 -17.88 1.72 -10.59
CA LEU A 33 -19.24 2.10 -10.23
C LEU A 33 -20.22 2.00 -11.41
N GLU A 34 -19.76 2.19 -12.65
CA GLU A 34 -20.57 1.95 -13.85
C GLU A 34 -20.97 0.47 -13.96
N ILE A 35 -20.03 -0.43 -13.68
CA ILE A 35 -20.27 -1.87 -13.71
C ILE A 35 -21.28 -2.26 -12.64
N ILE A 36 -21.13 -1.72 -11.42
CA ILE A 36 -22.10 -1.94 -10.33
C ILE A 36 -23.49 -1.43 -10.73
N LYS A 37 -23.58 -0.25 -11.35
CA LYS A 37 -24.87 0.33 -11.78
C LYS A 37 -25.55 -0.53 -12.84
N VAL A 38 -24.82 -1.00 -13.84
CA VAL A 38 -25.36 -1.84 -14.92
C VAL A 38 -25.76 -3.22 -14.39
N ARG A 39 -24.98 -3.80 -13.47
CA ARG A 39 -25.21 -5.16 -12.97
C ARG A 39 -26.24 -5.24 -11.84
N TYR A 40 -26.23 -4.29 -10.91
CA TYR A 40 -27.00 -4.33 -9.66
C TYR A 40 -27.99 -3.16 -9.50
N GLY A 41 -28.04 -2.24 -10.46
CA GLY A 41 -28.98 -1.13 -10.48
C GLY A 41 -28.57 0.08 -9.62
N LYS A 42 -29.47 1.07 -9.57
CA LYS A 42 -29.23 2.37 -8.90
C LYS A 42 -28.99 2.27 -7.39
N PRO A 43 -29.72 1.46 -6.60
CA PRO A 43 -29.52 1.41 -5.14
C PRO A 43 -28.11 0.96 -4.78
N ALA A 44 -27.63 -0.12 -5.39
CA ALA A 44 -26.26 -0.62 -5.18
C ALA A 44 -25.20 0.41 -5.63
N HIS A 45 -25.42 1.08 -6.76
CA HIS A 45 -24.53 2.13 -7.23
C HIS A 45 -24.35 3.27 -6.22
N ILE A 46 -25.43 3.75 -5.59
CA ILE A 46 -25.35 4.83 -4.59
C ILE A 46 -24.56 4.37 -3.35
N VAL A 47 -24.80 3.14 -2.89
CA VAL A 47 -24.08 2.58 -1.73
C VAL A 47 -22.58 2.45 -2.01
N PHE A 48 -22.21 1.87 -3.16
CA PHE A 48 -20.80 1.71 -3.53
C PHE A 48 -20.13 3.05 -3.87
N LEU A 49 -20.88 4.03 -4.39
CA LEU A 49 -20.38 5.39 -4.58
C LEU A 49 -19.99 6.03 -3.24
N PHE A 50 -20.85 5.91 -2.22
CA PHE A 50 -20.54 6.37 -0.88
C PHE A 50 -19.28 5.70 -0.32
N PHE A 51 -19.20 4.37 -0.41
CA PHE A 51 -18.02 3.65 0.09
C PHE A 51 -16.75 4.01 -0.69
N GLY A 52 -16.80 4.18 -2.01
CA GLY A 52 -15.63 4.56 -2.80
C GLY A 52 -15.12 5.96 -2.46
N LEU A 53 -16.04 6.92 -2.26
CA LEU A 53 -15.66 8.27 -1.81
C LEU A 53 -15.09 8.27 -0.39
N ALA A 54 -15.71 7.51 0.53
CA ALA A 54 -15.23 7.39 1.90
C ALA A 54 -13.83 6.75 1.96
N THR A 55 -13.61 5.66 1.21
CA THR A 55 -12.30 5.01 1.08
C THR A 55 -11.25 5.98 0.58
N ASN A 56 -11.51 6.69 -0.53
CA ASN A 56 -10.56 7.65 -1.08
C ASN A 56 -10.22 8.77 -0.09
N MET A 57 -11.19 9.26 0.68
CA MET A 57 -10.98 10.28 1.71
C MET A 57 -10.09 9.76 2.84
N ILE A 58 -10.40 8.57 3.37
CA ILE A 58 -9.64 7.96 4.47
C ILE A 58 -8.21 7.63 4.02
N VAL A 59 -8.05 7.05 2.83
CA VAL A 59 -6.74 6.70 2.25
C VAL A 59 -5.90 7.95 2.02
N THR A 60 -6.50 9.02 1.50
CA THR A 60 -5.78 10.29 1.32
C THR A 60 -5.35 10.87 2.68
N ALA A 61 -6.25 10.88 3.67
CA ALA A 61 -5.95 11.41 5.00
C ALA A 61 -4.82 10.63 5.70
N MET A 62 -4.84 9.29 5.65
CA MET A 62 -3.79 8.48 6.28
C MET A 62 -2.43 8.66 5.60
N LEU A 63 -2.39 8.81 4.27
CA LEU A 63 -1.16 9.05 3.53
C LEU A 63 -0.57 10.43 3.83
N LEU A 64 -1.42 11.47 3.91
CA LEU A 64 -0.99 12.82 4.26
C LEU A 64 -0.47 12.91 5.69
N LEU A 65 -1.16 12.29 6.65
CA LEU A 65 -0.72 12.24 8.04
C LEU A 65 0.60 11.49 8.18
N GLY A 66 0.72 10.32 7.55
CA GLY A 66 1.95 9.53 7.55
C GLY A 66 3.12 10.27 6.93
N GLY A 67 2.94 10.86 5.74
CA GLY A 67 3.97 11.66 5.07
C GLY A 67 4.39 12.87 5.90
N SER A 68 3.44 13.58 6.50
CA SER A 68 3.71 14.76 7.34
C SER A 68 4.46 14.39 8.63
N ALA A 69 4.15 13.24 9.23
CA ALA A 69 4.88 12.74 10.39
C ALA A 69 6.35 12.42 10.06
N VAL A 70 6.62 11.85 8.88
CA VAL A 70 7.99 11.59 8.41
C VAL A 70 8.74 12.91 8.19
N VAL A 71 8.13 13.90 7.52
CA VAL A 71 8.75 15.21 7.32
C VAL A 71 9.05 15.90 8.66
N HIS A 72 8.12 15.82 9.60
CA HIS A 72 8.33 16.34 10.96
C HIS A 72 9.52 15.65 11.65
N ALA A 73 9.60 14.32 11.59
CA ALA A 73 10.69 13.56 12.20
C ALA A 73 12.07 13.90 11.60
N LEU A 74 12.13 14.25 10.31
CA LEU A 74 13.37 14.59 9.61
C LEU A 74 13.80 16.05 9.76
N THR A 75 12.84 16.98 9.84
CA THR A 75 13.11 18.44 9.70
C THR A 75 12.63 19.28 10.88
N GLY A 76 11.81 18.72 11.77
CA GLY A 76 11.15 19.44 12.86
C GLY A 76 9.97 20.32 12.44
N VAL A 77 9.62 20.37 11.15
CA VAL A 77 8.50 21.20 10.62
C VAL A 77 7.16 20.76 11.23
N ASN A 78 6.27 21.71 11.51
CA ASN A 78 4.95 21.44 12.09
C ASN A 78 4.12 20.48 11.22
N ILE A 79 3.57 19.42 11.83
CA ILE A 79 2.78 18.38 11.16
C ILE A 79 1.56 18.97 10.43
N ILE A 80 0.83 19.90 11.06
CA ILE A 80 -0.36 20.52 10.48
C ILE A 80 0.02 21.30 9.22
N ALA A 81 1.09 22.09 9.27
CA ALA A 81 1.58 22.82 8.11
C ALA A 81 1.96 21.88 6.96
N SER A 82 2.69 20.79 7.26
CA SER A 82 3.03 19.76 6.27
C SER A 82 1.81 19.11 5.64
N CYS A 83 0.75 18.83 6.42
CA CYS A 83 -0.50 18.25 5.89
C CYS A 83 -1.16 19.13 4.82
N PHE A 84 -1.04 20.46 4.93
CA PHE A 84 -1.59 21.39 3.93
C PHE A 84 -0.62 21.64 2.78
N LEU A 85 0.68 21.71 3.04
CA LEU A 85 1.69 22.09 2.05
C LEU A 85 2.05 20.95 1.08
N LEU A 86 2.22 19.73 1.58
CA LEU A 86 2.58 18.57 0.76
C LEU A 86 1.61 18.30 -0.41
N PRO A 87 0.28 18.29 -0.20
CA PRO A 87 -0.64 18.05 -1.31
C PRO A 87 -0.69 19.18 -2.34
N LEU A 88 -0.26 20.41 -2.03
CA LEU A 88 -0.27 21.51 -3.01
C LEU A 88 0.63 21.21 -4.21
N GLY A 89 1.83 20.68 -3.97
CA GLY A 89 2.75 20.28 -5.04
C GLY A 89 2.12 19.19 -5.92
N VAL A 90 1.45 18.22 -5.29
CA VAL A 90 0.73 17.14 -5.97
C VAL A 90 -0.42 17.65 -6.80
N LEU A 91 -1.22 18.57 -6.27
CA LEU A 91 -2.34 19.18 -6.95
C LEU A 91 -1.90 19.91 -8.22
N ILE A 92 -0.82 20.69 -8.17
CA ILE A 92 -0.35 21.45 -9.33
C ILE A 92 -0.03 20.52 -10.50
N TYR A 93 0.85 19.53 -10.34
CA TYR A 93 1.21 18.67 -11.47
C TYR A 93 0.08 17.74 -11.90
N THR A 94 -0.83 17.37 -10.97
CA THR A 94 -1.98 16.52 -11.30
C THR A 94 -3.01 17.29 -12.13
N LEU A 95 -3.28 18.56 -11.80
CA LEU A 95 -4.22 19.41 -12.52
C LEU A 95 -3.76 19.68 -13.97
N PHE A 96 -2.47 19.96 -14.17
CA PHE A 96 -1.95 20.27 -15.52
C PHE A 96 -1.63 19.03 -16.34
N GLY A 97 -1.18 17.95 -15.70
CA GLY A 97 -0.66 16.78 -16.40
C GLY A 97 -1.67 15.65 -16.64
N GLY A 98 -2.77 15.63 -15.87
CA GLY A 98 -3.77 14.56 -15.93
C GLY A 98 -3.19 13.16 -15.69
N ILE A 99 -3.95 12.11 -16.05
CA ILE A 99 -3.61 10.72 -15.71
C ILE A 99 -2.28 10.24 -16.32
N LYS A 100 -1.89 10.79 -17.48
CA LYS A 100 -0.62 10.43 -18.15
C LYS A 100 0.59 10.96 -17.38
N ALA A 101 0.53 12.20 -16.89
CA ALA A 101 1.60 12.75 -16.07
C ALA A 101 1.70 12.01 -14.73
N THR A 102 0.55 11.68 -14.13
CA THR A 102 0.52 10.89 -12.89
C THR A 102 1.24 9.55 -13.05
N PHE A 103 1.05 8.84 -14.17
CA PHE A 103 1.78 7.59 -14.42
C PHE A 103 3.30 7.79 -14.51
N LEU A 104 3.76 8.85 -15.17
CA LEU A 104 5.18 9.14 -15.27
C LEU A 104 5.77 9.52 -13.91
N THR A 105 5.09 10.38 -13.15
CA THR A 105 5.55 10.77 -11.81
C THR A 105 5.60 9.57 -10.87
N ASP A 106 4.62 8.66 -10.95
CA ASP A 106 4.59 7.46 -10.13
C ASP A 106 5.79 6.55 -10.43
N TYR A 107 6.14 6.38 -11.71
CA TYR A 107 7.31 5.60 -12.12
C TYR A 107 8.62 6.19 -11.56
N VAL A 108 8.79 7.51 -11.66
CA VAL A 108 9.97 8.21 -11.11
C VAL A 108 10.00 8.10 -9.59
N HIS A 109 8.90 8.40 -8.89
CA HIS A 109 8.81 8.28 -7.43
C HIS A 109 9.13 6.86 -6.95
N THR A 110 8.57 5.85 -7.61
CA THR A 110 8.80 4.43 -7.28
C THR A 110 10.29 4.09 -7.46
N THR A 111 10.90 4.51 -8.56
CA THR A 111 12.33 4.30 -8.82
C THR A 111 13.20 4.92 -7.72
N VAL A 112 12.92 6.17 -7.32
CA VAL A 112 13.64 6.85 -6.24
C VAL A 112 13.46 6.13 -4.91
N ILE A 113 12.24 5.69 -4.58
CA ILE A 113 11.95 4.92 -3.37
C ILE A 113 12.77 3.62 -3.36
N PHE A 114 12.83 2.88 -4.47
CA PHE A 114 13.64 1.66 -4.56
C PHE A 114 15.13 1.93 -4.34
N ILE A 115 15.68 2.99 -4.93
CA ILE A 115 17.09 3.37 -4.72
C ILE A 115 17.35 3.65 -3.23
N ILE A 116 16.48 4.40 -2.57
CA ILE A 116 16.62 4.71 -1.13
C ILE A 116 16.49 3.44 -0.30
N LEU A 117 15.50 2.59 -0.56
CA LEU A 117 15.29 1.34 0.18
C LEU A 117 16.46 0.38 0.04
N LEU A 118 16.98 0.20 -1.18
CA LEU A 118 18.15 -0.66 -1.41
C LEU A 118 19.40 -0.07 -0.74
N SER A 119 19.62 1.24 -0.85
CA SER A 119 20.73 1.91 -0.18
C SER A 119 20.66 1.74 1.33
N PHE A 120 19.47 1.90 1.91
CA PHE A 120 19.25 1.71 3.35
C PHE A 120 19.44 0.25 3.76
N LEU A 121 18.94 -0.70 2.98
CA LEU A 121 19.14 -2.13 3.22
C LEU A 121 20.63 -2.48 3.27
N PHE A 122 21.42 -2.09 2.27
CA PHE A 122 22.86 -2.34 2.27
C PHE A 122 23.58 -1.57 3.38
N THR A 123 23.15 -0.36 3.70
CA THR A 123 23.74 0.42 4.79
C THR A 123 23.54 -0.29 6.14
N VAL A 124 22.32 -0.76 6.41
CA VAL A 124 21.98 -1.44 7.67
C VAL A 124 22.65 -2.80 7.78
N TYR A 125 22.63 -3.60 6.71
CA TYR A 125 23.06 -5.00 6.75
C TYR A 125 24.49 -5.27 6.27
N CYS A 126 25.23 -4.27 5.80
CA CYS A 126 26.62 -4.47 5.34
C CYS A 126 27.62 -3.48 5.96
N THR A 127 27.23 -2.24 6.25
CA THR A 127 28.18 -1.20 6.68
C THR A 127 27.91 -0.64 8.07
N SER A 128 26.69 -0.78 8.60
CA SER A 128 26.31 -0.20 9.88
C SER A 128 27.10 -0.84 11.03
N PRO A 129 27.69 -0.04 11.94
CA PRO A 129 28.40 -0.57 13.11
C PRO A 129 27.46 -1.27 14.11
N GLU A 130 26.16 -0.95 14.09
CA GLU A 130 25.17 -1.53 15.01
C GLU A 130 24.74 -2.95 14.60
N ILE A 131 24.47 -3.15 13.31
CA ILE A 131 23.97 -4.41 12.74
C ILE A 131 25.03 -5.02 11.83
N GLY A 132 25.31 -4.42 10.68
CA GLY A 132 26.46 -4.77 9.84
C GLY A 132 26.42 -6.15 9.16
N SER A 133 25.52 -7.04 9.57
CA SER A 133 25.23 -8.33 8.91
C SER A 133 23.85 -8.88 9.30
N PRO A 134 23.24 -9.73 8.46
CA PRO A 134 22.01 -10.46 8.82
C PRO A 134 22.19 -11.38 10.03
N GLY A 135 23.36 -12.01 10.20
CA GLY A 135 23.66 -12.85 11.36
C GLY A 135 23.66 -12.05 12.65
N ARG A 136 24.30 -10.87 12.65
CA ARG A 136 24.27 -9.97 13.80
C ARG A 136 22.86 -9.48 14.13
N MET A 137 22.03 -9.18 13.12
CA MET A 137 20.62 -8.87 13.35
C MET A 137 19.89 -10.03 14.05
N TYR A 138 20.11 -11.27 13.61
CA TYR A 138 19.54 -12.45 14.25
C TYR A 138 19.95 -12.53 15.73
N ASP A 139 21.23 -12.39 16.04
CA ASP A 139 21.74 -12.44 17.41
C ASP A 139 21.13 -11.35 18.30
N LEU A 140 20.99 -10.12 17.76
CA LEU A 140 20.37 -8.99 18.45
C LEU A 140 18.89 -9.24 18.74
N LEU A 141 18.16 -9.84 17.79
CA LEU A 141 16.76 -10.20 17.99
C LEU A 141 16.61 -11.33 19.02
N GLU A 142 17.51 -12.31 19.03
CA GLU A 142 17.49 -13.37 20.04
C GLU A 142 17.80 -12.80 21.44
N ALA A 143 18.79 -11.92 21.56
CA ALA A 143 19.09 -11.21 22.81
C ALA A 143 17.89 -10.38 23.28
N ALA A 144 17.27 -9.62 22.37
CA ALA A 144 16.08 -8.83 22.68
C ALA A 144 14.91 -9.71 23.15
N SER A 145 14.73 -10.92 22.59
CA SER A 145 13.71 -11.86 23.05
C SER A 145 13.93 -12.35 24.48
N ARG A 146 15.18 -12.41 24.95
CA ARG A 146 15.50 -12.76 26.34
C ARG A 146 15.27 -11.60 27.30
N GLU A 147 15.63 -10.39 26.88
CA GLU A 147 15.47 -9.18 27.71
C GLU A 147 14.02 -8.70 27.78
N ARG A 148 13.30 -8.77 26.66
CA ARG A 148 11.95 -8.23 26.47
C ARG A 148 11.11 -9.21 25.65
N PRO A 149 10.70 -10.34 26.24
CA PRO A 149 9.93 -11.35 25.53
C PRO A 149 8.60 -10.77 25.06
N VAL A 150 8.23 -11.07 23.81
CA VAL A 150 6.95 -10.65 23.25
C VAL A 150 5.85 -11.56 23.78
N LYS A 151 4.86 -10.96 24.43
CA LYS A 151 3.67 -11.67 24.91
C LYS A 151 2.95 -12.36 23.74
N ASP A 152 2.54 -13.61 23.96
CA ASP A 152 1.82 -14.46 22.98
C ASP A 152 2.65 -14.90 21.75
N ASN A 153 3.96 -14.66 21.75
CA ASN A 153 4.89 -15.30 20.81
C ASN A 153 5.45 -16.58 21.43
N GLU A 154 5.61 -17.62 20.61
CA GLU A 154 6.31 -18.84 21.03
C GLU A 154 7.74 -18.52 21.53
N GLY A 155 8.02 -18.89 22.79
CA GLY A 155 9.28 -18.59 23.46
C GLY A 155 9.58 -17.11 23.65
N GLY A 156 8.58 -16.22 23.48
CA GLY A 156 8.80 -14.76 23.48
C GLY A 156 9.63 -14.26 22.29
N SER A 157 9.87 -15.12 21.30
CA SER A 157 10.81 -14.87 20.20
C SER A 157 10.30 -13.81 19.22
N TYR A 158 11.16 -12.90 18.75
CA TYR A 158 10.85 -11.99 17.65
C TYR A 158 10.88 -12.68 16.28
N LEU A 159 11.46 -13.88 16.21
CA LEU A 159 11.70 -14.64 14.98
C LEU A 159 10.65 -15.72 14.73
N THR A 160 9.76 -15.98 15.69
CA THR A 160 8.73 -17.00 15.53
C THR A 160 7.63 -16.58 14.57
N MET A 161 7.12 -17.54 13.81
CA MET A 161 5.89 -17.39 13.01
C MET A 161 4.63 -17.70 13.84
N SER A 162 4.81 -18.33 15.01
CA SER A 162 3.75 -18.63 15.96
C SER A 162 3.53 -17.42 16.88
N SER A 163 2.78 -16.45 16.38
CA SER A 163 2.41 -15.22 17.06
C SER A 163 0.91 -14.96 16.94
N LEU A 164 0.20 -14.98 18.07
CA LEU A 164 -1.25 -14.69 18.08
C LEU A 164 -1.53 -13.27 17.61
N GLN A 165 -0.76 -12.29 18.09
CA GLN A 165 -0.89 -10.89 17.69
C GLN A 165 -0.59 -10.71 16.20
N GLY A 166 0.42 -11.42 15.68
CA GLY A 166 0.73 -11.46 14.25
C GLY A 166 -0.45 -11.97 13.42
N LEU A 167 -1.09 -13.05 13.85
CA LEU A 167 -2.26 -13.61 13.18
C LEU A 167 -3.47 -12.67 13.23
N ILE A 168 -3.79 -12.10 14.40
CA ILE A 168 -4.88 -11.13 14.57
C ILE A 168 -4.67 -9.94 13.64
N PHE A 169 -3.46 -9.37 13.64
CA PHE A 169 -3.09 -8.29 12.75
C PHE A 169 -3.22 -8.71 11.27
N GLY A 170 -2.78 -9.92 10.92
CA GLY A 170 -2.92 -10.47 9.57
C GLY A 170 -4.38 -10.53 9.13
N ILE A 171 -5.29 -11.01 9.97
CA ILE A 171 -6.73 -11.08 9.67
C ILE A 171 -7.31 -9.67 9.50
N ILE A 172 -7.01 -8.75 10.43
CA ILE A 172 -7.49 -7.36 10.35
C ILE A 172 -6.99 -6.69 9.07
N ASN A 173 -5.71 -6.86 8.74
CA ASN A 173 -5.10 -6.31 7.54
C ASN A 173 -5.72 -6.91 6.27
N ILE A 174 -6.01 -8.22 6.27
CA ILE A 174 -6.69 -8.88 5.16
C ILE A 174 -8.08 -8.26 4.96
N VAL A 175 -8.91 -8.23 6.00
CA VAL A 175 -10.28 -7.73 5.90
C VAL A 175 -10.31 -6.24 5.53
N GLY A 176 -9.47 -5.44 6.19
CA GLY A 176 -9.38 -4.00 5.96
C GLY A 176 -8.95 -3.65 4.55
N ASN A 177 -7.86 -4.25 4.07
CA ASN A 177 -7.35 -3.91 2.75
C ASN A 177 -8.20 -4.48 1.60
N PHE A 178 -8.99 -5.55 1.81
CA PHE A 178 -10.00 -5.94 0.81
C PHE A 178 -10.98 -4.79 0.55
N GLY A 179 -11.45 -4.14 1.62
CA GLY A 179 -12.34 -2.98 1.51
C GLY A 179 -11.66 -1.81 0.81
N THR A 180 -10.41 -1.50 1.16
CA THR A 180 -9.71 -0.37 0.55
C THR A 180 -9.36 -0.65 -0.92
N VAL A 181 -8.79 -1.79 -1.27
CA VAL A 181 -8.37 -2.09 -2.66
C VAL A 181 -9.57 -2.25 -3.61
N PHE A 182 -10.64 -2.93 -3.20
CA PHE A 182 -11.74 -3.28 -4.11
C PHE A 182 -12.75 -2.16 -4.28
N VAL A 183 -12.80 -1.20 -3.36
CA VAL A 183 -13.72 -0.06 -3.42
C VAL A 183 -12.99 1.24 -3.77
N ASP A 184 -11.67 1.23 -3.87
CA ASP A 184 -10.88 2.37 -4.32
C ASP A 184 -10.89 2.50 -5.85
N ASN A 185 -11.49 3.59 -6.32
CA ASN A 185 -11.60 3.88 -7.74
C ASN A 185 -10.24 4.16 -8.41
N ALA A 186 -9.22 4.62 -7.68
CA ALA A 186 -7.88 4.86 -8.23
C ALA A 186 -7.22 3.53 -8.68
N TYR A 187 -7.36 2.45 -7.91
CA TYR A 187 -6.91 1.11 -8.34
C TYR A 187 -7.63 0.66 -9.60
N TRP A 188 -8.96 0.81 -9.63
CA TRP A 188 -9.76 0.45 -10.80
C TRP A 188 -9.43 1.29 -12.04
N GLN A 189 -9.18 2.59 -11.91
CA GLN A 189 -8.77 3.44 -13.03
C GLN A 189 -7.44 3.00 -13.64
N ARG A 190 -6.46 2.62 -12.81
CA ARG A 190 -5.17 2.07 -13.28
C ARG A 190 -5.38 0.74 -14.00
N ALA A 191 -6.21 -0.13 -13.44
CA ALA A 191 -6.58 -1.39 -14.06
C ALA A 191 -7.24 -1.18 -15.43
N ILE A 192 -8.23 -0.28 -15.52
CA ILE A 192 -8.96 0.06 -16.76
C ILE A 192 -8.01 0.65 -17.82
N ALA A 193 -7.13 1.58 -17.42
CA ALA A 193 -6.21 2.27 -18.33
C ALA A 193 -5.06 1.39 -18.87
N SER A 194 -4.74 0.27 -18.23
CA SER A 194 -3.66 -0.63 -18.68
C SER A 194 -4.04 -1.45 -19.93
N LYS A 195 -3.09 -2.10 -20.61
CA LYS A 195 -3.40 -3.02 -21.73
C LYS A 195 -3.67 -4.44 -21.20
N PRO A 196 -4.67 -5.19 -21.71
CA PRO A 196 -5.02 -6.52 -21.20
C PRO A 196 -3.84 -7.51 -21.14
N SER A 197 -2.96 -7.50 -22.14
CA SER A 197 -1.81 -8.41 -22.24
C SER A 197 -0.70 -8.12 -21.22
N SER A 198 -0.63 -6.91 -20.67
CA SER A 198 0.41 -6.50 -19.72
C SER A 198 -0.11 -6.43 -18.28
N THR A 199 -1.42 -6.41 -18.06
CA THR A 199 -2.01 -6.21 -16.72
C THR A 199 -1.58 -7.29 -15.72
N VAL A 200 -1.61 -8.58 -16.09
CA VAL A 200 -1.24 -9.68 -15.18
C VAL A 200 0.23 -9.64 -14.81
N HIS A 201 1.09 -9.46 -15.82
CA HIS A 201 2.53 -9.47 -15.61
C HIS A 201 2.98 -8.28 -14.75
N ALA A 202 2.37 -7.10 -14.97
CA ALA A 202 2.59 -5.93 -14.14
C ALA A 202 2.20 -6.18 -12.68
N TYR A 203 1.01 -6.71 -12.40
CA TYR A 203 0.58 -7.01 -11.03
C TYR A 203 1.41 -8.12 -10.34
N LEU A 204 2.01 -9.04 -11.10
CA LEU A 204 2.86 -10.11 -10.56
C LEU A 204 4.29 -9.64 -10.23
N ILE A 205 4.84 -8.74 -11.03
CA ILE A 205 6.22 -8.25 -10.86
C ILE A 205 6.28 -7.05 -9.91
N GLY A 206 5.20 -6.26 -9.85
CA GLY A 206 5.17 -4.96 -9.18
C GLY A 206 5.33 -3.84 -10.19
#